data_AF-A0A1X7T124-F1
#
_entry.id   AF-A0A1X7T124-F1
#
_cell.length_a   1.000
_cell.length_b   1.000
_cell.length_c   1.000
_cell.angle_alpha   90.00
_cell.angle_beta   90.00
_cell.angle_gamma   90.00
#
_symmetry.space_group_name_H-M   'P 1'
#
loop_
_entity.id
_entity.type
_entity.pdbx_description
1 polymer ?
#
loop_
_entity_poly.entity_id
_entity_poly.type
_entity_poly.pdbx_seq_one_letter_code
_entity_poly.pdbx_strand_id
1 'polypeptide(L)'
;MSFFSRPYLVIPLYYTPTLLGTGAVHYWWRNRYSSISAEQMDRTLLNSNQLILWIFLLSLTLLRLASACLPFTLLFFSLLFRTFIWDNMLRFRISPTYFSSPLSPFIICYTLCTVLSLLPVVLLVVFAIGISELFIPLMGRAGAVVSSDILISIVSGFTATLVFFNFIPPIVYHSTKQFLRYLSLFLSSFWLLSLLLAAAGLLFPYSGVEPVRPKRFYLQHSHINNH
;
A
#
# COMPACT_ATOMS: atom_id res chain seq x y z
N MET A 1 16.83 19.51 -14.76
CA MET A 1 16.55 18.26 -14.00
C MET A 1 15.04 18.06 -13.82
N SER A 2 14.43 17.02 -14.39
CA SER A 2 12.95 16.84 -14.37
C SER A 2 12.42 16.36 -13.00
N PHE A 3 11.33 16.95 -12.54
CA PHE A 3 10.62 16.59 -11.30
C PHE A 3 10.32 15.07 -11.20
N PHE A 4 9.87 14.48 -12.32
CA PHE A 4 9.56 13.05 -12.44
C PHE A 4 10.77 12.11 -12.29
N SER A 5 12.00 12.64 -12.26
CA SER A 5 13.19 11.84 -11.96
C SER A 5 13.35 11.52 -10.47
N ARG A 6 12.60 12.23 -9.59
CA ARG A 6 12.67 12.13 -8.12
C ARG A 6 11.31 11.66 -7.57
N PRO A 7 11.07 10.34 -7.49
CA PRO A 7 9.75 9.79 -7.12
C PRO A 7 9.29 10.19 -5.71
N TYR A 8 10.21 10.51 -4.80
CA TYR A 8 9.87 10.98 -3.45
C TYR A 8 9.14 12.33 -3.44
N LEU A 9 9.29 13.15 -4.49
CA LEU A 9 8.58 14.44 -4.60
C LEU A 9 7.09 14.27 -4.97
N VAL A 10 6.69 13.09 -5.45
CA VAL A 10 5.28 12.73 -5.73
C VAL A 10 4.50 12.56 -4.44
N ILE A 11 5.17 12.18 -3.34
CA ILE A 11 4.54 11.90 -2.04
C ILE A 11 3.80 13.13 -1.50
N PRO A 12 4.44 14.29 -1.28
CA PRO A 12 3.74 15.47 -0.79
C PRO A 12 2.59 15.94 -1.67
N LEU A 13 2.79 15.91 -2.99
CA LEU A 13 1.85 16.48 -3.97
C LEU A 13 0.62 15.61 -4.17
N TYR A 14 0.78 14.28 -4.15
CA TYR A 14 -0.27 13.35 -4.54
C TYR A 14 -0.67 12.36 -3.44
N TYR A 15 0.29 11.88 -2.62
CA TYR A 15 -0.05 10.93 -1.56
C TYR A 15 -0.74 11.64 -0.41
N THR A 16 -0.21 12.78 0.02
CA THR A 16 -0.77 13.57 1.13
C THR A 16 -2.24 13.97 0.95
N PRO A 17 -2.70 14.53 -0.20
CA PRO A 17 -4.12 14.83 -0.38
C PRO A 17 -4.97 13.56 -0.47
N THR A 18 -4.43 12.45 -1.00
CA THR A 18 -5.11 11.14 -1.01
C THR A 18 -5.34 10.63 0.41
N LEU A 19 -4.33 10.72 1.28
CA LEU A 19 -4.42 10.35 2.69
C LEU A 19 -5.41 11.21 3.46
N LEU A 20 -5.42 12.52 3.20
CA LEU A 20 -6.39 13.44 3.79
C LEU A 20 -7.82 13.12 3.35
N GLY A 21 -8.03 12.88 2.04
CA GLY A 21 -9.35 12.55 1.50
C GLY A 21 -9.90 11.23 2.05
N THR A 22 -9.10 10.16 1.97
CA THR A 22 -9.47 8.84 2.52
C THR A 22 -9.68 8.90 4.03
N GLY A 23 -8.78 9.57 4.76
CA GLY A 23 -8.92 9.79 6.20
C GLY A 23 -10.17 10.59 6.58
N ALA A 24 -10.54 11.61 5.80
CA ALA A 24 -11.76 12.39 6.02
C ALA A 24 -13.03 11.56 5.86
N VAL A 25 -13.07 10.65 4.87
CA VAL A 25 -14.18 9.70 4.71
C VAL A 25 -14.31 8.83 5.96
N HIS A 26 -13.22 8.20 6.42
CA HIS A 26 -13.26 7.39 7.64
C HIS A 26 -13.61 8.22 8.88
N TYR A 27 -13.16 9.47 8.96
CA TYR A 27 -13.45 10.36 10.09
C TYR A 27 -14.94 10.69 10.16
N TRP A 28 -15.58 10.92 9.01
CA TRP A 28 -17.01 11.18 8.95
C TRP A 28 -17.84 9.98 9.44
N TRP A 29 -17.39 8.77 9.14
CA TRP A 29 -18.05 7.53 9.56
C TRP A 29 -17.61 7.03 10.94
N ARG A 30 -16.70 7.74 11.62
CA ARG A 30 -16.11 7.35 12.91
C ARG A 30 -17.13 6.97 13.96
N ASN A 31 -18.15 7.81 14.15
CA ASN A 31 -19.13 7.63 15.22
C ASN A 31 -20.04 6.42 14.99
N ARG A 32 -20.15 5.93 13.75
CA ARG A 32 -20.99 4.78 13.40
C ARG A 32 -20.32 3.44 13.70
N TYR A 33 -18.99 3.42 13.71
CA TYR A 33 -18.19 2.20 13.88
C TYR A 33 -17.27 2.26 15.10
N SER A 34 -17.51 3.21 16.02
CA SER A 34 -16.71 3.38 17.25
C SER A 34 -16.81 2.20 18.22
N SER A 35 -17.81 1.33 18.07
CA SER A 35 -18.01 0.14 18.88
C SER A 35 -17.23 -1.09 18.40
N ILE A 36 -16.64 -1.04 17.20
CA ILE A 36 -15.83 -2.15 16.66
C ILE A 36 -14.48 -2.16 17.40
N SER A 37 -14.04 -3.33 17.86
CA SER A 37 -12.72 -3.44 18.50
C SER A 37 -11.60 -3.28 17.47
N ALA A 38 -10.47 -2.71 17.89
CA ALA A 38 -9.28 -2.54 17.03
C ALA A 38 -8.86 -3.87 16.40
N GLU A 39 -8.90 -4.94 17.20
CA GLU A 39 -8.59 -6.29 16.74
C GLU A 39 -9.56 -6.80 15.68
N GLN A 40 -10.87 -6.57 15.82
CA GLN A 40 -11.84 -6.97 14.81
C GLN A 40 -11.61 -6.20 13.51
N MET A 41 -11.34 -4.91 13.60
CA MET A 41 -11.09 -4.07 12.44
C MET A 41 -9.80 -4.50 11.70
N ASP A 42 -8.69 -4.68 12.41
CA ASP A 42 -7.43 -5.14 11.83
C ASP A 42 -7.60 -6.48 11.12
N ARG A 43 -8.32 -7.43 11.73
CA ARG A 43 -8.62 -8.72 11.12
C ARG A 43 -9.45 -8.57 9.84
N THR A 44 -10.47 -7.71 9.84
CA THR A 44 -11.32 -7.51 8.65
C THR A 44 -10.56 -6.83 7.51
N LEU A 45 -9.68 -5.87 7.81
CA LEU A 45 -8.86 -5.19 6.81
C LEU A 45 -7.83 -6.14 6.19
N LEU A 46 -7.16 -6.94 7.02
CA LEU A 46 -6.18 -7.92 6.55
C LEU A 46 -6.86 -8.98 5.67
N ASN A 47 -8.04 -9.47 6.06
CA ASN A 47 -8.84 -10.40 5.23
C ASN A 47 -9.27 -9.76 3.90
N SER A 48 -9.71 -8.51 3.93
CA SER A 48 -10.18 -7.79 2.74
C SER A 48 -9.04 -7.60 1.73
N ASN A 49 -7.84 -7.26 2.20
CA ASN A 49 -6.67 -7.12 1.33
C ASN A 49 -6.21 -8.46 0.74
N GLN A 50 -6.26 -9.53 1.52
CA GLN A 50 -6.00 -10.87 1.02
C GLN A 50 -6.97 -11.23 -0.11
N LEU A 51 -8.25 -10.92 0.05
CA LEU A 51 -9.28 -11.17 -0.96
C LEU A 51 -9.06 -10.33 -2.23
N ILE A 52 -8.75 -9.03 -2.09
CA ILE A 52 -8.45 -8.15 -3.23
C ILE A 52 -7.24 -8.67 -4.03
N LEU A 53 -6.16 -9.04 -3.35
CA LEU A 53 -4.98 -9.62 -4.00
C LEU A 53 -5.29 -10.95 -4.68
N TRP A 54 -6.13 -11.77 -4.06
CA TRP A 54 -6.59 -13.03 -4.65
C TRP A 54 -7.35 -12.79 -5.95
N ILE A 55 -8.31 -11.87 -5.96
CA ILE A 55 -9.06 -11.51 -7.18
C ILE A 55 -8.09 -11.00 -8.25
N PHE A 56 -7.16 -10.13 -7.88
CA PHE A 56 -6.18 -9.57 -8.81
C PHE A 56 -5.28 -10.65 -9.41
N LEU A 57 -4.66 -11.50 -8.59
CA LEU A 57 -3.78 -12.57 -9.08
C LEU A 57 -4.55 -13.63 -9.87
N LEU A 58 -5.78 -13.95 -9.46
CA LEU A 58 -6.66 -14.86 -10.19
C LEU A 58 -6.96 -14.29 -11.59
N SER A 59 -7.24 -12.99 -11.70
CA SER A 59 -7.43 -12.34 -12.99
C SER A 59 -6.19 -12.46 -13.90
N LEU A 60 -4.99 -12.33 -13.33
CA LEU A 60 -3.73 -12.49 -14.08
C LEU A 60 -3.47 -13.95 -14.49
N THR A 61 -3.82 -14.93 -13.65
CA THR A 61 -3.75 -16.34 -14.02
C THR A 61 -4.74 -16.71 -15.13
N LEU A 62 -5.95 -16.13 -15.13
CA LEU A 62 -6.92 -16.29 -16.22
C LEU A 62 -6.40 -15.69 -17.53
N LEU A 63 -5.61 -14.61 -17.45
CA LEU A 63 -4.88 -14.02 -18.58
C LEU A 63 -3.62 -14.81 -18.99
N ARG A 64 -3.41 -16.01 -18.41
CA ARG A 64 -2.29 -16.93 -18.70
C ARG A 64 -0.90 -16.34 -18.44
N LEU A 65 -0.79 -15.43 -17.47
CA LEU A 65 0.51 -14.87 -17.06
C LEU A 65 1.21 -15.83 -16.08
N ALA A 66 2.32 -16.42 -16.51
CA ALA A 66 3.14 -17.36 -15.73
C ALA A 66 3.58 -16.80 -14.36
N SER A 67 3.88 -15.50 -14.35
CA SER A 67 4.36 -14.77 -13.18
C SER A 67 3.32 -14.64 -12.07
N ALA A 68 2.04 -14.90 -12.35
CA ALA A 68 0.97 -14.82 -11.35
C ALA A 68 0.91 -16.05 -10.43
N CYS A 69 1.49 -17.18 -10.83
CA CYS A 69 1.40 -18.44 -10.08
C CYS A 69 2.21 -18.40 -8.76
N LEU A 70 3.40 -17.79 -8.77
CA LEU A 70 4.27 -17.67 -7.60
C LEU A 70 3.66 -16.78 -6.48
N PRO A 71 3.19 -15.55 -6.75
CA PRO A 71 2.53 -14.76 -5.72
C PRO A 71 1.20 -15.39 -5.25
N PHE A 72 0.52 -16.15 -6.13
CA PHE A 72 -0.71 -16.87 -5.78
C PHE A 72 -0.44 -18.01 -4.79
N THR A 73 0.61 -18.81 -4.99
CA THR A 73 1.00 -19.87 -4.04
C THR A 73 1.44 -19.29 -2.70
N LEU A 74 2.20 -18.18 -2.70
CA LEU A 74 2.59 -17.48 -1.46
C LEU A 74 1.38 -16.99 -0.65
N LEU A 75 0.34 -16.44 -1.31
CA LEU A 75 -0.90 -16.03 -0.64
C LEU A 75 -1.68 -17.23 -0.09
N PHE A 76 -1.75 -18.32 -0.85
CA PHE A 76 -2.39 -19.55 -0.41
C PHE A 76 -1.73 -20.11 0.85
N PHE A 77 -0.40 -20.16 0.90
CA PHE A 77 0.33 -20.56 2.11
C PHE A 77 0.10 -19.60 3.28
N SER A 78 0.11 -18.28 3.06
CA SER A 78 -0.19 -17.29 4.10
C SER A 78 -1.56 -17.54 4.77
N LEU A 79 -2.58 -17.90 3.98
CA LEU A 79 -3.92 -18.25 4.47
C LEU A 79 -3.93 -19.57 5.24
N LEU A 80 -3.35 -20.63 4.68
CA LEU A 80 -3.27 -21.95 5.31
C LEU A 80 -2.56 -21.87 6.67
N PHE A 81 -1.42 -21.17 6.75
CA PHE A 81 -0.69 -21.03 7.99
C PHE A 81 -1.49 -20.25 9.03
N ARG A 82 -2.19 -19.20 8.62
CA ARG A 82 -3.02 -18.41 9.52
C ARG A 82 -4.19 -19.23 10.08
N THR A 83 -4.98 -19.88 9.24
CA THR A 83 -6.13 -20.69 9.71
C THR A 83 -5.64 -21.86 10.56
N PHE A 84 -4.56 -22.54 10.15
CA PHE A 84 -4.05 -23.69 10.89
C PHE A 84 -3.46 -23.34 12.25
N ILE A 85 -2.66 -22.27 12.35
CA ILE A 85 -1.98 -21.89 13.62
C ILE A 85 -2.91 -21.06 14.51
N TRP A 86 -3.58 -20.04 13.95
CA TRP A 86 -4.40 -19.12 14.74
C TRP A 86 -5.64 -19.79 15.31
N ASP A 87 -6.39 -20.53 14.49
CA ASP A 87 -7.65 -21.12 14.92
C ASP A 87 -7.47 -22.41 15.73
N ASN A 88 -6.43 -23.22 15.44
CA ASN A 88 -6.23 -24.50 16.15
C ASN A 88 -5.24 -24.41 17.34
N MET A 89 -4.17 -23.62 17.26
CA MET A 89 -3.13 -23.60 18.31
C MET A 89 -3.31 -22.47 19.32
N LEU A 90 -3.69 -21.27 18.86
CA LEU A 90 -3.78 -20.08 19.71
C LEU A 90 -5.13 -19.98 20.45
N ARG A 91 -6.24 -20.38 19.84
CA ARG A 91 -7.57 -20.30 20.47
C ARG A 91 -7.80 -21.30 21.62
N PHE A 92 -7.09 -22.44 21.61
CA PHE A 92 -7.36 -23.56 22.52
C PHE A 92 -6.36 -23.73 23.68
N ARG A 93 -5.28 -22.94 23.77
CA ARG A 93 -4.18 -23.19 24.75
C ARG A 93 -3.64 -21.98 25.51
N ILE A 94 -4.36 -20.86 25.57
CA ILE A 94 -3.86 -19.69 26.32
C ILE A 94 -4.24 -19.85 27.80
N SER A 95 -3.39 -20.57 28.54
CA SER A 95 -3.22 -20.31 29.97
C SER A 95 -2.15 -19.23 30.14
N PRO A 96 -2.35 -18.21 30.98
CA PRO A 96 -1.43 -17.06 31.12
C PRO A 96 -0.01 -17.42 31.60
N THR A 97 0.25 -18.68 31.96
CA THR A 97 1.54 -19.16 32.48
C THR A 97 2.61 -19.40 31.40
N TYR A 98 2.24 -19.51 30.12
CA TYR A 98 3.17 -19.84 29.02
C TYR A 98 4.02 -18.67 28.49
N PHE A 99 3.76 -17.44 28.94
CA PHE A 99 4.48 -16.24 28.49
C PHE A 99 5.80 -15.96 29.24
N SER A 100 6.17 -16.80 30.20
CA SER A 100 7.31 -16.56 31.09
C SER A 100 8.68 -16.81 30.45
N SER A 101 8.77 -17.54 29.33
CA SER A 101 10.05 -17.78 28.64
C SER A 101 10.09 -17.15 27.24
N PRO A 102 11.15 -16.37 26.90
CA PRO A 102 11.27 -15.68 25.61
C PRO A 102 11.49 -16.63 24.42
N LEU A 103 11.81 -17.90 24.68
CA LEU A 103 12.00 -18.96 23.69
C LEU A 103 10.83 -19.96 23.67
N SER A 104 9.67 -19.59 24.24
CA SER A 104 8.52 -20.48 24.17
C SER A 104 8.15 -20.72 22.71
N PRO A 105 7.89 -21.98 22.31
CA PRO A 105 7.46 -22.31 20.93
C PRO A 105 6.18 -21.55 20.55
N PHE A 106 5.42 -21.10 21.53
CA PHE A 106 4.27 -20.22 21.40
C PHE A 106 4.64 -18.84 20.83
N ILE A 107 5.63 -18.14 21.41
CA ILE A 107 6.09 -16.83 20.93
C ILE A 107 6.65 -16.96 19.51
N ILE A 108 7.38 -18.04 19.21
CA ILE A 108 7.92 -18.30 17.88
C ILE A 108 6.78 -18.53 16.86
N CYS A 109 5.80 -19.37 17.18
CA CYS A 109 4.66 -19.60 16.29
C CYS A 109 3.80 -18.33 16.10
N TYR A 110 3.63 -17.54 17.15
CA TYR A 110 2.88 -16.28 17.11
C TYR A 110 3.58 -15.23 16.22
N THR A 111 4.89 -15.06 16.39
CA THR A 111 5.70 -14.13 15.57
C THR A 111 5.76 -14.57 14.11
N LEU A 112 5.91 -15.88 13.83
CA LEU A 112 5.84 -16.39 12.47
C LEU A 112 4.45 -16.17 11.83
N CYS A 113 3.37 -16.43 12.57
CA CYS A 113 2.00 -16.24 12.07
C CYS A 113 1.71 -14.77 11.75
N THR A 114 2.16 -13.84 12.61
CA THR A 114 2.00 -12.40 12.37
C THR A 114 2.81 -11.93 11.17
N VAL A 115 4.07 -12.34 11.03
CA VAL A 115 4.90 -11.99 9.86
C VAL A 115 4.32 -12.57 8.56
N LEU A 116 3.93 -13.84 8.55
CA LEU A 116 3.31 -14.48 7.38
C LEU A 116 1.98 -13.84 6.98
N SER A 117 1.20 -13.35 7.95
CA SER A 117 -0.06 -12.64 7.69
C SER A 117 0.14 -11.25 7.06
N LEU A 118 1.30 -10.63 7.23
CA LEU A 118 1.66 -9.34 6.63
C LEU A 118 2.23 -9.48 5.20
N LEU A 119 2.64 -10.68 4.79
CA LEU A 119 3.17 -10.95 3.45
C LEU A 119 2.28 -10.42 2.30
N PRO A 120 0.94 -10.58 2.31
CA PRO A 120 0.06 -10.03 1.29
C PRO A 120 0.17 -8.50 1.19
N VAL A 121 0.24 -7.81 2.33
CA VAL A 121 0.40 -6.36 2.39
C VAL A 121 1.73 -5.95 1.77
N VAL A 122 2.82 -6.66 2.10
CA VAL A 122 4.14 -6.42 1.51
C VAL A 122 4.12 -6.61 -0.01
N LEU A 123 3.50 -7.69 -0.51
CA LEU A 123 3.37 -7.95 -1.95
C LEU A 123 2.59 -6.82 -2.64
N LEU A 124 1.49 -6.37 -2.04
CA LEU A 124 0.68 -5.28 -2.57
C LEU A 124 1.46 -3.98 -2.64
N VAL A 125 2.25 -3.66 -1.61
CA VAL A 125 3.15 -2.50 -1.60
C VAL A 125 4.19 -2.62 -2.70
N VAL A 126 4.83 -3.78 -2.87
CA VAL A 126 5.84 -4.01 -3.93
C VAL A 126 5.21 -3.85 -5.32
N PHE A 127 4.02 -4.41 -5.56
CA PHE A 127 3.31 -4.22 -6.83
C PHE A 127 2.96 -2.75 -7.06
N ALA A 128 2.45 -2.05 -6.05
CA ALA A 128 2.05 -0.65 -6.17
C ALA A 128 3.26 0.28 -6.40
N ILE A 129 4.42 -0.03 -5.78
CA ILE A 129 5.70 0.63 -6.07
C ILE A 129 6.14 0.30 -7.51
N GLY A 130 6.12 -0.96 -7.93
CA GLY A 130 6.52 -1.38 -9.28
C GLY A 130 5.67 -0.71 -10.37
N ILE A 131 4.36 -0.58 -10.18
CA ILE A 131 3.47 0.18 -11.05
C ILE A 131 3.91 1.65 -11.09
N SER A 132 4.14 2.27 -9.94
CA SER A 132 4.56 3.69 -9.90
C SER A 132 5.93 3.91 -10.56
N GLU A 133 6.91 3.03 -10.36
CA GLU A 133 8.24 3.12 -10.95
C GLU A 133 8.24 2.89 -12.46
N LEU A 134 7.30 2.10 -12.97
CA LEU A 134 7.15 1.85 -14.40
C LEU A 134 6.38 2.98 -15.11
N PHE A 135 5.20 3.34 -14.59
CA PHE A 135 4.30 4.27 -15.27
C PHE A 135 4.71 5.74 -15.14
N ILE A 136 5.20 6.18 -13.97
CA ILE A 136 5.56 7.60 -13.77
C ILE A 136 6.67 8.05 -14.72
N PRO A 137 7.78 7.30 -14.91
CA PRO A 137 8.82 7.69 -15.86
C PRO A 137 8.40 7.54 -17.33
N LEU A 138 7.53 6.57 -17.67
CA LEU A 138 7.01 6.44 -19.03
C LEU A 138 6.15 7.64 -19.41
N MET A 139 5.25 8.06 -18.52
CA MET A 139 4.37 9.22 -18.72
C MET A 139 5.10 10.55 -18.70
N GLY A 140 6.23 10.64 -17.98
CA GLY A 140 7.12 11.80 -18.06
C GLY A 140 7.92 11.91 -19.36
N ARG A 141 7.90 10.88 -20.24
CA ARG A 141 8.68 10.81 -21.48
C ARG A 141 7.83 10.84 -22.74
N ALA A 142 6.74 10.08 -22.75
CA ALA A 142 5.78 10.11 -23.85
C ALA A 142 4.95 11.37 -23.66
N GLY A 143 5.22 12.42 -24.44
CA GLY A 143 4.37 13.61 -24.50
C GLY A 143 2.94 13.17 -24.79
N ALA A 144 2.13 13.06 -23.75
CA ALA A 144 0.80 12.48 -23.84
C ALA A 144 -0.18 13.57 -24.30
N VAL A 145 -1.15 13.17 -25.12
CA VAL A 145 -2.27 14.04 -25.55
C VAL A 145 -3.08 14.53 -24.34
N VAL A 146 -3.08 13.75 -23.26
CA VAL A 146 -3.62 14.09 -21.94
C VAL A 146 -2.45 14.52 -21.04
N SER A 147 -2.63 15.56 -20.20
CA SER A 147 -1.58 15.97 -19.27
C SER A 147 -1.14 14.78 -18.39
N SER A 148 0.16 14.49 -18.43
CA SER A 148 0.75 13.38 -17.67
C SER A 148 0.51 13.50 -16.17
N ASP A 149 0.32 14.72 -15.66
CA ASP A 149 -0.05 15.01 -14.27
C ASP A 149 -1.35 14.33 -13.83
N ILE A 150 -2.38 14.28 -14.69
CA ILE A 150 -3.67 13.64 -14.36
C ILE A 150 -3.46 12.14 -14.15
N LEU A 151 -2.76 11.48 -15.06
CA LEU A 151 -2.53 10.05 -14.97
C LEU A 151 -1.58 9.71 -13.81
N ILE A 152 -0.55 10.53 -13.57
CA ILE A 152 0.34 10.38 -12.41
C ILE A 152 -0.44 10.56 -11.12
N SER A 153 -1.40 11.49 -11.05
CA SER A 153 -2.28 11.67 -9.88
C SER A 153 -3.15 10.43 -9.61
N ILE A 154 -3.68 9.79 -10.66
CA ILE A 154 -4.49 8.58 -10.54
C ILE A 154 -3.63 7.42 -10.06
N VAL A 155 -2.47 7.20 -10.69
CA VAL A 155 -1.56 6.10 -10.32
C VAL A 155 -1.03 6.28 -8.90
N SER A 156 -0.59 7.48 -8.55
CA SER A 156 -0.09 7.79 -7.20
C SER A 156 -1.18 7.73 -6.13
N GLY A 157 -2.40 8.20 -6.42
CA GLY A 157 -3.54 8.09 -5.51
C GLY A 157 -3.96 6.64 -5.29
N PHE A 158 -3.99 5.83 -6.35
CA PHE A 158 -4.26 4.40 -6.24
C PHE A 158 -3.18 3.70 -5.40
N THR A 159 -1.90 3.93 -5.69
CA THR A 159 -0.77 3.37 -4.92
C THR A 159 -0.82 3.82 -3.46
N ALA A 160 -1.05 5.10 -3.17
CA ALA A 160 -1.14 5.61 -1.81
C ALA A 160 -2.29 4.97 -1.05
N THR A 161 -3.47 4.89 -1.65
CA THR A 161 -4.63 4.25 -1.02
C THR A 161 -4.32 2.79 -0.71
N LEU A 162 -3.78 2.04 -1.67
CA LEU A 162 -3.40 0.65 -1.51
C LEU A 162 -2.38 0.40 -0.39
N VAL A 163 -1.33 1.22 -0.31
CA VAL A 163 -0.29 1.11 0.73
C VAL A 163 -0.84 1.44 2.11
N PHE A 164 -1.64 2.51 2.22
CA PHE A 164 -2.09 3.03 3.51
C PHE A 164 -3.46 2.51 3.96
N PHE A 165 -4.16 1.72 3.15
CA PHE A 165 -5.49 1.19 3.45
C PHE A 165 -5.54 0.40 4.77
N ASN A 166 -4.48 -0.32 5.12
CA ASN A 166 -4.40 -1.06 6.40
C ASN A 166 -4.23 -0.16 7.62
N PHE A 167 -3.71 1.05 7.44
CA PHE A 167 -3.30 1.92 8.54
C PHE A 167 -4.29 3.05 8.79
N ILE A 168 -4.96 3.56 7.75
CA ILE A 168 -5.90 4.68 7.87
C ILE A 168 -7.06 4.37 8.82
N PRO A 169 -7.81 3.26 8.67
CA PRO A 169 -8.96 3.02 9.54
C PRO A 169 -8.55 2.85 11.03
N PRO A 170 -7.55 2.03 11.40
CA PRO A 170 -7.11 1.92 12.80
C PRO A 170 -6.74 3.26 13.42
N ILE A 171 -5.99 4.08 12.68
CA ILE A 171 -5.61 5.42 13.12
C ILE A 171 -6.87 6.28 13.34
N VAL A 172 -7.81 6.29 12.40
CA VAL A 172 -8.97 7.19 12.46
C VAL A 172 -9.99 6.78 13.53
N TYR A 173 -10.28 5.49 13.68
CA TYR A 173 -11.32 5.04 14.63
C TYR A 173 -10.80 5.00 16.08
N HIS A 174 -9.53 4.60 16.31
CA HIS A 174 -9.00 4.41 17.66
C HIS A 174 -8.17 5.57 18.21
N SER A 175 -7.73 6.53 17.38
CA SER A 175 -6.96 7.68 17.89
C SER A 175 -7.84 8.78 18.49
N THR A 176 -7.25 9.59 19.38
CA THR A 176 -7.95 10.75 19.96
C THR A 176 -8.27 11.80 18.88
N LYS A 177 -9.35 12.56 19.06
CA LYS A 177 -9.72 13.65 18.13
C LYS A 177 -8.62 14.71 18.03
N GLN A 178 -7.91 14.97 19.13
CA GLN A 178 -6.78 15.90 19.16
C GLN A 178 -5.63 15.39 18.29
N PHE A 179 -5.26 14.11 18.41
CA PHE A 179 -4.21 13.51 17.57
C PHE A 179 -4.56 13.63 16.07
N LEU A 180 -5.80 13.30 15.70
CA LEU A 180 -6.25 13.40 14.30
C LEU A 180 -6.22 14.83 13.77
N ARG A 181 -6.53 15.82 14.62
CA ARG A 181 -6.44 17.25 14.26
C ARG A 181 -4.99 17.67 14.02
N TYR A 182 -4.06 17.26 14.87
CA TYR A 182 -2.64 17.57 14.66
C TYR A 182 -2.07 16.87 13.43
N LEU A 183 -2.45 15.59 13.22
CA LEU A 183 -2.06 14.83 12.05
C LEU A 183 -2.59 15.47 10.76
N SER A 184 -3.86 15.89 10.73
CA SER A 184 -4.44 16.54 9.56
C SER A 184 -3.78 17.89 9.29
N LEU A 185 -3.54 18.72 10.32
CA LEU A 185 -2.81 19.98 10.17
C LEU A 185 -1.39 19.77 9.64
N PHE A 186 -0.68 18.77 10.16
CA PHE A 186 0.66 18.40 9.68
C PHE A 186 0.63 18.03 8.19
N LEU A 187 -0.25 17.10 7.81
CA LEU A 187 -0.39 16.67 6.41
C LEU A 187 -0.83 17.84 5.50
N SER A 188 -1.80 18.66 5.92
CA SER A 188 -2.25 19.83 5.15
C SER A 188 -1.14 20.86 4.99
N SER A 189 -0.32 21.09 6.03
CA SER A 189 0.82 22.02 5.94
C SER A 189 1.88 21.50 4.95
N PHE A 190 2.14 20.19 4.96
CA PHE A 190 3.10 19.55 4.05
C PHE A 190 2.63 19.61 2.60
N TRP A 191 1.34 19.39 2.36
CA TRP A 191 0.73 19.52 1.04
C TRP A 191 0.74 20.97 0.55
N LEU A 192 0.36 21.93 1.41
CA LEU A 192 0.31 23.36 1.07
C LEU A 192 1.71 23.91 0.76
N LEU A 193 2.73 23.53 1.56
CA LEU A 193 4.13 23.87 1.27
C LEU A 193 4.55 23.38 -0.12
N SER A 194 4.13 22.16 -0.48
CA SER A 194 4.46 21.55 -1.77
C SER A 194 3.74 22.21 -2.93
N LEU A 195 2.50 22.65 -2.73
CA LEU A 195 1.78 23.49 -3.69
C LEU A 195 2.45 24.86 -3.88
N LEU A 196 2.88 25.51 -2.79
CA LEU A 196 3.58 26.80 -2.87
C LEU A 196 4.91 26.67 -3.63
N LEU A 197 5.67 25.63 -3.34
CA LEU A 197 6.92 25.32 -4.06
C LEU A 197 6.67 25.00 -5.54
N ALA A 198 5.53 24.40 -5.87
CA ALA A 198 5.11 24.13 -7.25
C ALA A 198 4.71 25.41 -7.97
N ALA A 199 3.88 26.24 -7.33
CA ALA A 199 3.44 27.54 -7.85
C ALA A 199 4.60 28.52 -8.03
N ALA A 200 5.61 28.46 -7.17
CA ALA A 200 6.85 29.22 -7.29
C ALA A 200 7.79 28.72 -8.41
N GLY A 201 7.43 27.66 -9.13
CA GLY A 201 8.24 27.06 -10.19
C GLY A 201 9.47 26.30 -9.71
N LEU A 202 9.64 26.12 -8.38
CA LEU A 202 10.82 25.47 -7.78
C LEU A 202 10.76 23.95 -7.88
N LEU A 203 9.57 23.35 -7.85
CA LEU A 203 9.38 21.90 -8.03
C LEU A 203 9.34 21.49 -9.51
N PHE A 204 8.82 22.34 -10.39
CA PHE A 204 8.71 22.08 -11.83
C PHE A 204 9.59 23.02 -12.67
N PRO A 205 10.92 23.09 -12.45
CA PRO A 205 11.73 24.12 -13.09
C PRO A 205 11.82 23.94 -14.62
N TYR A 206 11.49 22.77 -15.17
CA TYR A 206 11.59 22.51 -16.60
C TYR A 206 10.61 21.43 -17.06
N SER A 207 9.41 21.84 -17.50
CA SER A 207 8.73 21.21 -18.64
C SER A 207 9.35 21.64 -19.98
N GLY A 208 10.43 22.45 -19.95
CA GLY A 208 11.21 22.87 -21.11
C GLY A 208 12.60 22.20 -21.19
N VAL A 209 12.89 21.62 -22.35
CA VAL A 209 14.21 21.65 -23.03
C VAL A 209 15.42 20.82 -22.51
N GLU A 210 15.48 20.26 -21.29
CA GLU A 210 16.64 19.42 -20.89
C GLU A 210 16.48 17.90 -21.14
N PRO A 211 17.56 17.17 -21.52
CA PRO A 211 17.46 15.81 -22.03
C PRO A 211 17.02 14.81 -20.96
N VAL A 212 16.04 13.99 -21.35
CA VAL A 212 15.49 12.85 -20.62
C VAL A 212 16.62 11.91 -20.19
N ARG A 213 16.86 11.75 -18.89
CA ARG A 213 17.80 10.73 -18.39
C ARG A 213 17.19 9.32 -18.52
N PRO A 214 17.82 8.40 -19.27
CA PRO A 214 17.32 7.03 -19.40
C PRO A 214 17.65 6.23 -18.13
N LYS A 215 16.67 6.03 -17.24
CA LYS A 215 16.65 4.84 -16.37
C LYS A 215 16.35 3.62 -17.27
N ARG A 216 17.30 2.68 -17.34
CA ARG A 216 17.14 1.39 -18.04
C ARG A 216 16.20 0.52 -17.22
N PHE A 217 15.05 0.17 -17.78
CA PHE A 217 14.20 -0.90 -17.26
C PHE A 217 14.41 -2.13 -18.14
N TYR A 218 14.96 -3.19 -17.57
CA TYR A 218 15.00 -4.51 -18.20
C TYR A 218 13.65 -5.19 -17.94
N LEU A 219 12.74 -5.13 -18.90
CA LEU A 219 11.51 -5.94 -18.89
C LEU A 219 11.76 -7.21 -19.68
N GLN A 220 12.18 -8.28 -19.00
CA GLN A 220 12.15 -9.62 -19.60
C GLN A 220 10.83 -10.30 -19.21
N HIS A 221 9.82 -10.18 -20.08
CA HIS A 221 8.61 -11.01 -19.98
C HIS A 221 8.86 -12.29 -20.79
N SER A 222 9.02 -13.43 -20.12
CA SER A 222 9.02 -14.74 -20.78
C SER A 222 7.58 -15.23 -20.94
N HIS A 223 7.14 -15.37 -22.18
CA HIS A 223 5.90 -16.09 -22.50
C HIS A 223 6.08 -17.59 -22.19
N ILE A 224 5.02 -18.24 -21.68
CA ILE A 224 4.95 -19.71 -21.69
C ILE A 224 4.76 -20.11 -23.16
N ASN A 225 5.83 -20.58 -23.78
CA ASN A 225 5.71 -21.37 -24.99
C ASN A 225 5.27 -22.77 -24.58
N ASN A 226 4.05 -23.14 -24.96
CA ASN A 226 3.63 -24.54 -24.95
C ASN A 226 4.36 -25.23 -26.11
N HIS A 227 5.32 -26.08 -25.78
CA HIS A 227 5.73 -27.20 -26.63
C HIS A 227 5.06 -28.47 -26.12
#